data_AF-A0A3Q9EVU7-F1
#
_entry.id   AF-A0A3Q9EVU7-F1
#
_cell.length_a   1.000
_cell.length_b   1.000
_cell.length_c   1.000
_cell.angle_alpha   90.00
_cell.angle_beta   90.00
_cell.angle_gamma   90.00
#
_symmetry.space_group_name_H-M   'P 1'
#
loop_
_entity.id
_entity.type
_entity.pdbx_description
1 polymer ?
#
loop_
_entity_poly.entity_id
_entity_poly.type
_entity_poly.pdbx_seq_one_letter_code
_entity_poly.pdbx_strand_id
1 'polypeptide(L)'
;MATASRAALTVEVMEMLARLDPRLWEIVEPPVPPHPIHDPGAGNGIGVGFRSAARDGERLNPQPLPPALLPAVRDMSVSVAEATIAASLAGKKPAEVLKEVGDDICPEPPKLPWPKKWPVPVQLRERLISDPQRVSPAVQASAALVFQSYAHRITDKALSTAFAGLADRLLERALKTANGAG
;
A
#
# COMPACT_ATOMS: atom_id res chain seq x y z
N MET A 1 15.65 14.79 17.17
CA MET A 1 15.65 13.49 16.48
C MET A 1 14.20 13.15 16.16
N ALA A 2 13.84 12.99 14.89
CA ALA A 2 12.49 12.56 14.53
C ALA A 2 12.40 11.05 14.79
N THR A 3 11.47 10.62 15.64
CA THR A 3 11.18 9.19 15.85
C THR A 3 10.60 8.61 14.56
N ALA A 4 11.13 7.47 14.11
CA ALA A 4 10.59 6.74 12.97
C ALA A 4 9.11 6.40 13.21
N SER A 5 8.31 6.50 12.16
CA SER A 5 6.88 6.30 12.27
C SER A 5 6.52 4.81 12.37
N ARG A 6 5.30 4.50 12.80
CA ARG A 6 4.87 3.10 13.00
C ARG A 6 4.82 2.36 11.67
N ALA A 7 4.36 3.01 10.60
CA ALA A 7 4.33 2.39 9.28
C ALA A 7 5.75 2.12 8.78
N ALA A 8 6.68 3.06 8.96
CA ALA A 8 8.08 2.89 8.60
C ALA A 8 8.71 1.68 9.30
N LEU A 9 8.59 1.60 10.64
CA LEU A 9 9.10 0.48 11.43
C LEU A 9 8.46 -0.86 11.03
N THR A 10 7.16 -0.86 10.71
CA THR A 10 6.45 -2.07 10.28
C THR A 10 6.97 -2.55 8.93
N VAL A 11 7.20 -1.65 7.98
CA VAL A 11 7.82 -1.99 6.69
C VAL A 11 9.22 -2.54 6.89
N GLU A 12 10.07 -1.89 7.69
CA GLU A 12 11.42 -2.39 8.00
C GLU A 12 11.40 -3.83 8.56
N VAL A 13 10.47 -4.11 9.49
CA VAL A 13 10.28 -5.47 10.03
C VAL A 13 9.84 -6.44 8.94
N MET A 14 8.90 -6.05 8.09
CA MET A 14 8.42 -6.90 7.01
C MET A 14 9.51 -7.16 5.96
N GLU A 15 10.36 -6.18 5.64
CA GLU A 15 11.52 -6.36 4.77
C GLU A 15 12.54 -7.34 5.38
N MET A 16 12.79 -7.24 6.69
CA MET A 16 13.65 -8.20 7.39
C MET A 16 13.09 -9.64 7.29
N LEU A 17 11.78 -9.82 7.47
CA LEU A 17 11.12 -11.12 7.33
C LEU A 17 11.10 -11.62 5.88
N ALA A 18 10.92 -10.72 4.91
CA ALA A 18 10.87 -11.05 3.48
C ALA A 18 12.21 -11.55 2.92
N ARG A 19 13.33 -11.31 3.63
CA ARG A 19 14.62 -11.94 3.31
C ARG A 19 14.63 -13.45 3.57
N LEU A 20 13.76 -13.94 4.45
CA LEU A 20 13.61 -15.37 4.76
C LEU A 20 12.47 -16.02 3.98
N ASP A 21 11.33 -15.33 3.81
CA ASP A 21 10.22 -15.75 2.96
C ASP A 21 9.96 -14.72 1.85
N PRO A 22 10.44 -14.96 0.61
CA PRO A 22 10.30 -14.02 -0.50
C PRO A 22 8.85 -13.66 -0.87
N ARG A 23 7.85 -14.46 -0.47
CA ARG A 23 6.43 -14.17 -0.75
C ARG A 23 5.95 -12.90 -0.05
N LEU A 24 6.60 -12.52 1.05
CA LEU A 24 6.26 -11.31 1.80
C LEU A 24 6.63 -10.03 1.03
N TRP A 25 7.53 -10.10 0.04
CA TRP A 25 7.85 -8.95 -0.81
C TRP A 25 6.65 -8.46 -1.62
N GLU A 26 5.69 -9.32 -1.96
CA GLU A 26 4.48 -8.89 -2.67
C GLU A 26 3.61 -7.92 -1.85
N ILE A 27 3.77 -7.95 -0.53
CA ILE A 27 3.05 -7.10 0.42
C ILE A 27 3.79 -5.78 0.62
N VAL A 28 5.12 -5.82 0.68
CA VAL A 28 5.99 -4.69 1.04
C VAL A 28 6.41 -3.87 -0.17
N GLU A 29 6.75 -4.56 -1.26
CA GLU A 29 7.23 -3.98 -2.50
C GLU A 29 6.34 -4.42 -3.66
N PRO A 30 5.17 -3.79 -3.84
CA PRO A 30 4.36 -4.05 -5.01
C PRO A 30 5.18 -3.75 -6.27
N PRO A 31 5.16 -4.61 -7.32
CA PRO A 31 5.60 -4.22 -8.65
C PRO A 31 4.95 -2.90 -9.05
N VAL A 32 5.76 -1.85 -9.16
CA VAL A 32 5.37 -0.52 -9.65
C VAL A 32 6.00 -0.35 -11.04
N PRO A 33 5.26 0.17 -12.04
CA PRO A 33 5.86 0.57 -13.31
C PRO A 33 7.03 1.55 -13.09
N PRO A 34 8.10 1.49 -13.89
CA PRO A 34 9.20 2.44 -13.76
C PRO A 34 8.68 3.87 -14.00
N HIS A 35 8.72 4.71 -12.97
CA HIS A 35 8.35 6.14 -13.04
C HIS A 35 9.60 6.99 -12.79
N PRO A 36 9.83 8.11 -13.50
CA PRO A 36 11.02 8.96 -13.33
C PRO A 36 11.26 9.53 -11.93
N ILE A 37 10.31 9.39 -11.00
CA ILE A 37 10.43 9.86 -9.60
C ILE A 37 10.92 8.72 -8.67
N HIS A 38 10.86 7.47 -9.13
CA HIS A 38 11.42 6.32 -8.43
C HIS A 38 12.88 6.17 -8.88
N ASP A 39 13.80 6.50 -7.98
CA ASP A 39 15.23 6.41 -8.26
C ASP A 39 15.67 4.95 -8.49
N PRO A 40 16.36 4.61 -9.59
CA PRO A 40 17.05 3.34 -9.74
C PRO A 40 18.31 3.20 -8.85
N GLY A 41 18.76 4.26 -8.17
CA GLY A 41 19.91 4.16 -7.27
C GLY A 41 20.37 5.44 -6.58
N ALA A 42 19.90 5.67 -5.35
CA ALA A 42 20.63 6.39 -4.29
C ALA A 42 19.92 6.12 -2.94
N GLY A 43 20.54 5.58 -1.88
CA GLY A 43 21.93 5.25 -1.63
C GLY A 43 22.06 4.23 -0.49
N ASN A 44 23.30 3.74 -0.34
CA ASN A 44 23.81 2.79 0.66
C ASN A 44 23.32 1.33 0.56
N GLY A 45 23.90 0.62 -0.42
CA GLY A 45 24.20 -0.81 -0.31
C GLY A 45 23.02 -1.73 -0.63
N ILE A 46 23.17 -2.48 -1.72
CA ILE A 46 22.17 -3.37 -2.34
C ILE A 46 21.19 -2.56 -3.21
N GLY A 47 21.57 -2.37 -4.48
CA GLY A 47 20.59 -2.10 -5.53
C GLY A 47 19.63 -3.28 -5.58
N VAL A 48 18.48 -3.16 -4.92
CA VAL A 48 17.37 -4.10 -5.05
C VAL A 48 16.73 -3.83 -6.39
N GLY A 49 17.41 -4.28 -7.45
CA GLY A 49 16.81 -4.36 -8.78
C GLY A 49 15.54 -5.19 -8.65
N PHE A 50 14.40 -4.54 -8.89
CA PHE A 50 13.09 -5.10 -9.20
C PHE A 50 13.00 -6.62 -8.98
N ARG A 51 12.96 -7.07 -7.72
CA ARG A 51 12.82 -8.48 -7.40
C ARG A 51 11.34 -8.81 -7.35
N SER A 52 10.71 -8.78 -8.51
CA SER A 52 9.57 -9.67 -8.72
C SER A 52 10.09 -11.09 -8.47
N ALA A 53 9.35 -11.89 -7.71
CA ALA A 53 9.58 -13.34 -7.63
C ALA A 53 9.43 -14.03 -9.01
N ALA A 54 9.11 -13.29 -10.06
CA ALA A 54 9.26 -13.69 -11.46
C ALA A 54 10.69 -13.41 -11.96
N ARG A 55 11.68 -14.16 -11.48
CA ARG A 55 12.86 -14.44 -12.31
C ARG A 55 12.56 -15.68 -13.12
N ASP A 56 12.84 -15.56 -14.41
CA ASP A 56 12.91 -16.61 -15.42
C ASP A 56 11.57 -17.09 -15.98
N GLY A 57 11.27 -16.61 -17.20
CA GLY A 57 11.07 -17.46 -18.40
C GLY A 57 10.03 -18.58 -18.45
N GLU A 58 9.41 -18.99 -17.35
CA GLU A 58 8.55 -20.16 -17.25
C GLU A 58 7.16 -19.77 -16.75
N ARG A 59 6.44 -19.01 -17.57
CA ARG A 59 4.96 -18.99 -17.51
C ARG A 59 4.39 -20.27 -18.13
N LEU A 60 4.80 -21.43 -17.63
CA LEU A 60 4.10 -22.68 -17.94
C LEU A 60 2.87 -22.76 -17.05
N ASN A 61 1.77 -22.29 -17.64
CA ASN A 61 0.42 -22.18 -17.09
C ASN A 61 0.23 -21.01 -16.11
N PRO A 62 -0.37 -19.87 -16.53
CA PRO A 62 -0.94 -18.95 -15.57
C PRO A 62 -2.07 -19.69 -14.84
N GLN A 63 -1.76 -20.28 -13.68
CA GLN A 63 -2.81 -20.67 -12.76
C GLN A 63 -3.67 -19.43 -12.52
N PRO A 64 -5.00 -19.54 -12.63
CA PRO A 64 -5.88 -18.45 -12.22
C PRO A 64 -5.48 -18.09 -10.79
N LEU A 65 -4.98 -16.88 -10.59
CA LEU A 65 -4.76 -16.38 -9.25
C LEU A 65 -6.11 -16.50 -8.54
N PRO A 66 -6.22 -17.25 -7.43
CA PRO A 66 -7.47 -17.28 -6.68
C PRO A 66 -7.84 -15.83 -6.36
N PRO A 67 -9.12 -15.45 -6.46
CA PRO A 67 -9.53 -14.06 -6.29
C PRO A 67 -9.24 -13.63 -4.86
N ALA A 68 -8.08 -13.04 -4.66
CA ALA A 68 -7.56 -12.68 -3.36
C ALA A 68 -7.75 -11.18 -3.16
N LEU A 69 -8.27 -10.83 -1.99
CA LEU A 69 -8.58 -9.45 -1.64
C LEU A 69 -7.33 -8.58 -1.57
N LEU A 70 -6.20 -9.13 -1.12
CA LEU A 70 -4.95 -8.40 -0.91
C LEU A 70 -4.33 -7.89 -2.22
N PRO A 71 -4.24 -8.67 -3.32
CA PRO A 71 -3.88 -8.14 -4.63
C PRO A 71 -4.76 -6.97 -5.08
N ALA A 72 -6.07 -7.04 -4.87
CA ALA A 72 -6.95 -5.96 -5.29
C ALA A 72 -6.72 -4.67 -4.47
N VAL A 73 -6.49 -4.79 -3.16
CA VAL A 73 -6.11 -3.65 -2.30
C VAL A 73 -4.78 -3.05 -2.74
N ARG A 74 -3.82 -3.91 -3.10
CA ARG A 74 -2.52 -3.50 -3.63
C ARG A 74 -2.68 -2.73 -4.93
N ASP A 75 -3.39 -3.28 -5.92
CA ASP A 75 -3.58 -2.65 -7.23
C ASP A 75 -4.30 -1.29 -7.10
N MET A 76 -5.29 -1.22 -6.21
CA MET A 76 -5.94 0.04 -5.86
C MET A 76 -4.95 1.05 -5.25
N SER A 77 -4.13 0.62 -4.29
CA SER A 77 -3.18 1.51 -3.60
C SER A 77 -2.09 2.04 -4.54
N VAL A 78 -1.58 1.19 -5.44
CA VAL A 78 -0.66 1.57 -6.53
C VAL A 78 -1.33 2.59 -7.45
N SER A 79 -2.55 2.32 -7.90
CA SER A 79 -3.29 3.23 -8.79
C SER A 79 -3.57 4.60 -8.12
N VAL A 80 -3.89 4.61 -6.82
CA VAL A 80 -4.03 5.86 -6.05
C VAL A 80 -2.70 6.62 -5.97
N ALA A 81 -1.60 5.92 -5.70
CA ALA A 81 -0.29 6.54 -5.59
C ALA A 81 0.15 7.16 -6.92
N GLU A 82 -0.02 6.43 -8.04
CA GLU A 82 0.25 6.95 -9.38
C GLU A 82 -0.63 8.14 -9.75
N ALA A 83 -1.94 8.08 -9.46
CA ALA A 83 -2.85 9.19 -9.69
C ALA A 83 -2.47 10.43 -8.86
N THR A 84 -1.98 10.22 -7.63
CA THR A 84 -1.51 11.29 -6.75
C THR A 84 -0.22 11.93 -7.27
N ILE A 85 0.72 11.10 -7.75
CA ILE A 85 1.95 11.58 -8.39
C ILE A 85 1.60 12.41 -9.63
N ALA A 86 0.73 11.89 -10.51
CA ALA A 86 0.29 12.61 -11.70
C ALA A 86 -0.43 13.93 -11.36
N ALA A 87 -1.28 13.92 -10.33
CA ALA A 87 -1.94 15.12 -9.83
C ALA A 87 -0.94 16.15 -9.29
N SER A 88 0.10 15.70 -8.59
CA SER A 88 1.18 16.54 -8.08
C SER A 88 1.98 17.20 -9.20
N LEU A 89 2.31 16.41 -10.24
CA LEU A 89 2.98 16.92 -11.44
C LEU A 89 2.11 17.96 -12.19
N ALA A 90 0.78 17.83 -12.09
CA ALA A 90 -0.18 18.82 -12.60
C ALA A 90 -0.40 20.02 -11.65
N GLY A 91 0.41 20.16 -10.59
CA GLY A 91 0.37 21.30 -9.67
C GLY A 91 -0.65 21.18 -8.52
N LYS A 92 -1.33 20.04 -8.36
CA LYS A 92 -2.20 19.81 -7.19
C LYS A 92 -1.37 19.45 -5.96
N LYS A 93 -1.86 19.75 -4.77
CA LYS A 93 -1.17 19.39 -3.53
C LYS A 93 -1.42 17.91 -3.18
N PRO A 94 -0.36 17.08 -3.02
CA PRO A 94 -0.51 15.66 -2.71
C PRO A 94 -1.35 15.39 -1.45
N ALA A 95 -1.17 16.20 -0.41
CA ALA A 95 -1.88 16.04 0.85
C ALA A 95 -3.40 16.21 0.71
N GLU A 96 -3.87 17.07 -0.19
CA GLU A 96 -5.31 17.27 -0.43
C GLU A 96 -5.90 16.07 -1.20
N VAL A 97 -5.16 15.55 -2.18
CA VAL A 97 -5.57 14.36 -2.95
C VAL A 97 -5.66 13.13 -2.05
N LEU A 98 -4.63 12.89 -1.23
CA LEU A 98 -4.57 11.74 -0.34
C LEU A 98 -5.51 11.84 0.86
N LYS A 99 -5.94 13.04 1.25
CA LYS A 99 -6.91 13.21 2.33
C LYS A 99 -8.25 12.54 2.00
N GLU A 100 -8.78 12.79 0.81
CA GLU A 100 -10.04 12.19 0.34
C GLU A 100 -9.95 10.65 0.32
N VAL A 101 -8.85 10.12 -0.22
CA VAL A 101 -8.60 8.68 -0.27
C VAL A 101 -8.48 8.09 1.15
N GLY A 102 -7.74 8.74 2.03
CA GLY A 102 -7.58 8.30 3.41
C GLY A 102 -8.89 8.27 4.18
N ASP A 103 -9.78 9.24 3.93
CA ASP A 103 -11.12 9.29 4.54
C ASP A 103 -12.02 8.15 4.02
N ASP A 104 -11.91 7.80 2.74
CA ASP A 104 -12.67 6.71 2.13
C ASP A 104 -12.17 5.32 2.56
N ILE A 105 -10.86 5.14 2.79
CA ILE A 105 -10.26 3.88 3.29
C ILE A 105 -10.45 3.73 4.81
N CYS A 106 -10.60 4.84 5.54
CA CYS A 106 -10.86 4.86 6.98
C CYS A 106 -12.27 5.30 7.37
N PRO A 107 -13.35 4.73 6.81
CA PRO A 107 -14.67 5.18 7.18
C PRO A 107 -15.02 4.68 8.59
N GLU A 108 -16.09 5.25 9.16
CA GLU A 108 -16.72 4.67 10.33
C GLU A 108 -17.49 3.40 9.92
N PRO A 109 -17.29 2.26 10.62
CA PRO A 109 -18.07 1.04 10.36
C PRO A 109 -19.58 1.34 10.43
N PRO A 110 -20.42 0.73 9.57
CA PRO A 110 -20.16 -0.44 8.70
C PRO A 110 -19.80 -0.09 7.24
N LYS A 111 -19.31 1.12 6.95
CA LYS A 111 -19.03 1.54 5.57
C LYS A 111 -17.84 0.79 4.95
N LEU A 112 -17.88 0.65 3.62
CA LEU A 112 -16.84 0.01 2.81
C LEU A 112 -15.53 0.82 2.86
N PRO A 113 -14.40 0.25 3.32
CA PRO A 113 -13.10 0.90 3.37
C PRO A 113 -12.44 0.90 1.98
N TRP A 114 -13.00 1.69 1.06
CA TRP A 114 -12.54 1.73 -0.34
C TRP A 114 -12.71 3.13 -0.95
N PRO A 115 -11.73 3.64 -1.71
CA PRO A 115 -11.84 4.93 -2.40
C PRO A 115 -13.03 4.97 -3.36
N LYS A 116 -13.90 5.97 -3.24
CA LYS A 116 -15.14 6.06 -4.03
C LYS A 116 -14.92 6.13 -5.53
N LYS A 117 -13.77 6.67 -5.96
CA LYS A 117 -13.41 6.84 -7.37
C LYS A 117 -12.79 5.59 -8.01
N TRP A 118 -12.53 4.54 -7.23
CA TRP A 118 -11.92 3.31 -7.71
C TRP A 118 -12.93 2.17 -7.81
N PRO A 119 -12.82 1.31 -8.84
CA PRO A 119 -13.71 0.17 -8.99
C PRO A 119 -13.56 -0.78 -7.79
N VAL A 120 -14.69 -1.09 -7.14
CA VAL A 120 -14.73 -1.97 -5.96
C VAL A 120 -14.75 -3.44 -6.39
N PRO A 121 -13.79 -4.28 -5.96
CA PRO A 121 -13.80 -5.71 -6.20
C PRO A 121 -15.04 -6.37 -5.61
N VAL A 122 -15.67 -7.28 -6.36
CA VAL A 122 -16.87 -7.99 -5.91
C VAL A 122 -16.60 -8.77 -4.61
N GLN A 123 -15.43 -9.39 -4.52
CA GLN A 123 -14.99 -10.19 -3.38
C GLN A 123 -14.82 -9.36 -2.11
N LEU A 124 -14.46 -8.08 -2.24
CA LEU A 124 -14.39 -7.18 -1.09
C LEU A 124 -15.79 -6.96 -0.52
N ARG A 125 -16.79 -6.74 -1.37
CA ARG A 125 -18.18 -6.53 -0.90
C ARG A 125 -18.70 -7.76 -0.17
N GLU A 126 -18.50 -8.95 -0.76
CA GLU A 126 -18.93 -10.22 -0.16
C GLU A 126 -18.25 -10.46 1.19
N ARG A 127 -16.92 -10.31 1.26
CA ARG A 127 -16.17 -10.55 2.49
C ARG A 127 -16.43 -9.51 3.57
N LEU A 128 -16.66 -8.25 3.20
CA LEU A 128 -17.00 -7.21 4.18
C LEU A 128 -18.37 -7.48 4.82
N ILE A 129 -19.33 -8.04 4.08
CA ILE A 129 -20.62 -8.46 4.65
C ILE A 129 -20.41 -9.62 5.64
N SER A 130 -19.56 -10.59 5.28
CA SER A 130 -19.33 -11.78 6.12
C SER A 130 -18.52 -11.49 7.39
N ASP A 131 -17.47 -10.68 7.30
CA ASP A 131 -16.56 -10.40 8.41
C ASP A 131 -15.94 -8.98 8.31
N PRO A 132 -16.73 -7.94 8.61
CA PRO A 132 -16.26 -6.55 8.49
C PRO A 132 -15.12 -6.23 9.46
N GLN A 133 -15.06 -6.93 10.60
CA GLN A 133 -14.08 -6.67 11.66
C GLN A 133 -12.70 -7.20 11.33
N ARG A 134 -12.58 -8.30 10.55
CA ARG A 134 -11.27 -8.75 10.04
C ARG A 134 -10.89 -8.09 8.73
N VAL A 135 -11.88 -7.85 7.85
CA VAL A 135 -11.62 -7.35 6.50
C VAL A 135 -11.17 -5.89 6.49
N SER A 136 -11.85 -5.02 7.26
CA SER A 136 -11.53 -3.59 7.28
C SER A 136 -10.10 -3.27 7.74
N PRO A 137 -9.61 -3.81 8.87
CA PRO A 137 -8.23 -3.55 9.29
C PRO A 137 -7.21 -4.19 8.34
N ALA A 138 -7.52 -5.32 7.71
CA ALA A 138 -6.63 -5.94 6.72
C ALA A 138 -6.47 -5.07 5.46
N VAL A 139 -7.56 -4.47 4.97
CA VAL A 139 -7.52 -3.53 3.84
C VAL A 139 -6.69 -2.30 4.20
N GLN A 140 -6.94 -1.71 5.37
CA GLN A 140 -6.23 -0.51 5.85
C GLN A 140 -4.73 -0.78 6.04
N ALA A 141 -4.35 -1.88 6.70
CA ALA A 141 -2.96 -2.23 6.92
C ALA A 141 -2.22 -2.51 5.60
N SER A 142 -2.86 -3.21 4.66
CA SER A 142 -2.24 -3.52 3.36
C SER A 142 -2.01 -2.25 2.53
N ALA A 143 -3.00 -1.35 2.49
CA ALA A 143 -2.84 -0.05 1.84
C ALA A 143 -1.75 0.81 2.51
N ALA A 144 -1.65 0.77 3.85
CA ALA A 144 -0.59 1.48 4.59
C ALA A 144 0.82 1.04 4.16
N LEU A 145 1.05 -0.26 4.03
CA LEU A 145 2.35 -0.79 3.61
C LEU A 145 2.72 -0.32 2.19
N VAL A 146 1.76 -0.34 1.26
CA VAL A 146 1.97 0.17 -0.09
C VAL A 146 2.33 1.65 -0.05
N PHE A 147 1.55 2.50 0.62
CA PHE A 147 1.86 3.94 0.68
C PHE A 147 3.20 4.24 1.37
N GLN A 148 3.56 3.48 2.41
CA GLN A 148 4.87 3.62 3.04
C GLN A 148 6.01 3.25 2.08
N SER A 149 5.84 2.23 1.23
CA SER A 149 6.83 1.89 0.20
C SER A 149 7.05 3.04 -0.78
N TYR A 150 5.97 3.74 -1.18
CA TYR A 150 6.06 4.95 -2.00
C TYR A 150 6.76 6.09 -1.26
N ALA A 151 6.46 6.27 0.02
CA ALA A 151 7.09 7.30 0.84
C ALA A 151 8.62 7.15 0.90
N HIS A 152 9.13 5.92 1.01
CA HIS A 152 10.56 5.63 1.03
C HIS A 152 11.25 5.85 -0.33
N ARG A 153 10.55 5.62 -1.44
CA ARG A 153 11.15 5.59 -2.79
C ARG A 153 11.01 6.91 -3.55
N ILE A 154 10.16 7.83 -3.09
CA ILE A 154 9.97 9.13 -3.74
C ILE A 154 10.97 10.13 -3.18
N THR A 155 11.66 10.81 -4.09
CA THR A 155 12.63 11.88 -3.76
C THR A 155 11.95 13.23 -3.47
N ASP A 156 10.76 13.47 -4.05
CA ASP A 156 9.97 14.66 -3.74
C ASP A 156 9.50 14.64 -2.28
N LYS A 157 9.99 15.59 -1.49
CA LYS A 157 9.74 15.63 -0.05
C LYS A 157 8.27 15.83 0.30
N ALA A 158 7.51 16.57 -0.52
CA ALA A 158 6.09 16.83 -0.25
C ALA A 158 5.25 15.57 -0.48
N LEU A 159 5.50 14.85 -1.58
CA LEU A 159 4.90 13.56 -1.88
C LEU A 159 5.29 12.50 -0.86
N SER A 160 6.60 12.36 -0.57
CA SER A 160 7.10 11.40 0.43
C SER A 160 6.44 11.63 1.79
N THR A 161 6.38 12.88 2.26
CA THR A 161 5.73 13.23 3.53
C THR A 161 4.23 12.93 3.51
N ALA A 162 3.54 13.22 2.41
CA ALA A 162 2.10 12.98 2.29
C ALA A 162 1.78 11.48 2.29
N PHE A 163 2.57 10.66 1.59
CA PHE A 163 2.42 9.21 1.61
C PHE A 163 2.74 8.59 2.97
N ALA A 164 3.81 9.04 3.65
CA ALA A 164 4.13 8.59 5.00
C ALA A 164 3.00 8.92 5.99
N GLY A 165 2.50 10.16 5.95
CA GLY A 165 1.41 10.60 6.82
C GLY A 165 0.11 9.82 6.58
N LEU A 166 -0.20 9.47 5.33
CA LEU A 166 -1.32 8.59 5.02
C LEU A 166 -1.08 7.17 5.56
N ALA A 167 0.09 6.59 5.30
CA ALA A 167 0.44 5.24 5.74
C ALA A 167 0.31 5.07 7.25
N ASP A 168 0.84 6.02 8.04
CA ASP A 168 0.72 5.99 9.50
C ASP A 168 -0.73 6.07 9.95
N ARG A 169 -1.52 6.97 9.37
CA ARG A 169 -2.95 7.11 9.71
C ARG A 169 -3.72 5.82 9.43
N LEU A 170 -3.48 5.20 8.27
CA LEU A 170 -4.12 3.94 7.89
C LEU A 170 -3.74 2.80 8.86
N LEU A 171 -2.45 2.68 9.19
CA LEU A 171 -1.97 1.65 10.10
C LEU A 171 -2.51 1.85 11.52
N GLU A 172 -2.53 3.09 12.03
CA GLU A 172 -3.13 3.40 13.32
C GLU A 172 -4.62 3.05 13.37
N ARG A 173 -5.35 3.34 12.29
CA ARG A 173 -6.77 2.99 12.20
C ARG A 173 -6.96 1.47 12.18
N ALA A 174 -6.16 0.75 11.39
CA ALA A 174 -6.20 -0.70 11.32
C ALA A 174 -6.01 -1.34 12.70
N LEU A 175 -4.99 -0.89 13.45
CA LEU A 175 -4.72 -1.38 14.81
C LEU A 175 -5.85 -1.05 15.79
N LYS A 176 -6.41 0.16 15.72
CA LYS A 176 -7.56 0.56 16.55
C LYS A 176 -8.80 -0.31 16.25
N THR A 177 -9.09 -0.55 14.98
CA THR A 177 -10.23 -1.39 14.58
C THR A 177 -10.03 -2.85 14.96
N ALA A 178 -8.82 -3.39 14.78
CA ALA A 178 -8.51 -4.76 15.19
C ALA A 178 -8.62 -4.97 16.71
N ASN A 179 -8.15 -4.00 17.51
CA ASN A 179 -8.17 -4.10 18.97
C ASN A 179 -9.52 -3.73 19.60
N GLY A 180 -10.34 -2.93 18.92
CA GLY A 180 -11.69 -2.56 19.37
C GLY A 180 -12.76 -3.60 19.04
N ALA A 181 -12.40 -4.68 18.33
CA ALA A 181 -13.27 -5.80 18.01
C ALA A 181 -13.18 -6.96 19.03
N GLY A 182 -12.49 -6.74 20.16
CA GLY A 182 -12.38 -7.67 21.29
C GLY A 182 -13.37 -7.39 22.41
#